data_AF-A0AAD2E624-F1
#
_entry.id   AF-A0AAD2E624-F1
#
_cell.length_a   1.000
_cell.length_b   1.000
_cell.length_c   1.000
_cell.angle_alpha   90.00
_cell.angle_beta   90.00
_cell.angle_gamma   90.00
#
_symmetry.space_group_name_H-M   'P 1'
#
loop_
_entity.id
_entity.type
_entity.pdbx_description
1 polymer ?
#
loop_
_entity_poly.entity_id
_entity_poly.type
_entity_poly.pdbx_seq_one_letter_code
_entity_poly.pdbx_strand_id
1 'polypeptide(L)'
;MKKSFYHNFVPSKAEEQVCKTANALYQVTRVLIEIRDIYPPPVLDFQNPWQIKKTLTHYEVNTCKIRISFSDMFEHVFRYWNLCMANNVVLGHKVNVILWDVTDHHNPKRYRNENVYVEMLPNDDYILCCMELFKDLGLNVDDEIGLYWDPRASTFQFKLLCKTL
;
A
#
# COMPACT_ATOMS: atom_id res chain seq x y z
N MET A 1 6.44 15.42 4.63
CA MET A 1 4.97 15.59 4.74
C MET A 1 4.37 14.23 5.03
N LYS A 2 3.39 14.15 5.93
CA LYS A 2 2.72 12.90 6.31
C LYS A 2 1.29 12.91 5.78
N LYS A 3 0.80 11.75 5.33
CA LYS A 3 -0.58 11.55 4.92
C LYS A 3 -1.39 11.10 6.12
N SER A 4 -2.58 11.64 6.30
CA SER A 4 -3.47 11.28 7.40
C SER A 4 -4.92 11.43 7.00
N PHE A 5 -5.82 10.68 7.66
CA PHE A 5 -7.25 10.82 7.47
C PHE A 5 -7.80 11.91 8.38
N TYR A 6 -8.47 12.89 7.76
CA TYR A 6 -9.32 13.84 8.45
C TYR A 6 -10.77 13.34 8.41
N HIS A 7 -11.37 13.16 9.58
CA HIS A 7 -12.72 12.62 9.72
C HIS A 7 -13.72 13.76 9.90
N ASN A 8 -14.74 13.80 9.04
CA ASN A 8 -15.82 14.77 9.08
C ASN A 8 -16.97 14.23 9.93
N PHE A 9 -16.83 14.34 11.24
CA PHE A 9 -17.87 13.88 12.18
C PHE A 9 -19.14 14.74 12.16
N VAL A 10 -19.01 16.00 11.77
CA VAL A 10 -20.12 16.96 11.73
C VAL A 10 -20.56 17.15 10.28
N PRO A 11 -21.80 16.80 9.92
CA PRO A 11 -22.32 17.05 8.57
C PRO A 11 -22.45 18.55 8.30
N SER A 12 -22.30 18.94 7.05
CA SER A 12 -22.72 20.26 6.60
C SER A 12 -24.25 20.40 6.66
N LYS A 13 -24.75 21.64 6.66
CA LYS A 13 -26.20 21.91 6.62
C LYS A 13 -26.90 21.23 5.43
N ALA A 14 -26.22 21.12 4.29
CA ALA A 14 -26.75 20.47 3.10
C ALA A 14 -26.89 18.96 3.31
N GLU A 15 -25.85 18.31 3.84
CA GLU A 15 -25.86 16.86 4.14
C GLU A 15 -26.89 16.52 5.21
N GLU A 16 -27.00 17.33 6.26
CA GLU A 16 -28.00 17.15 7.31
C GLU A 16 -29.43 17.19 6.74
N GLN A 17 -29.71 18.13 5.82
CA GLN A 17 -31.01 18.23 5.17
C GLN A 17 -31.29 17.01 4.27
N VAL A 18 -30.29 16.51 3.54
CA VAL A 18 -30.41 15.29 2.73
C VAL A 18 -30.69 14.07 3.61
N CYS A 19 -29.96 13.90 4.71
CA CYS A 19 -30.20 12.82 5.68
C CYS A 19 -31.61 12.87 6.27
N LYS A 20 -32.11 14.07 6.62
CA LYS A 20 -33.49 14.28 7.10
C LYS A 20 -34.53 13.88 6.05
N THR A 21 -34.37 14.32 4.80
CA THR A 21 -35.30 13.97 3.72
C THR A 21 -35.28 12.47 3.39
N ALA A 22 -34.11 11.83 3.47
CA ALA A 22 -33.95 10.40 3.22
C ALA A 22 -34.28 9.51 4.43
N ASN A 23 -34.58 10.09 5.60
CA ASN A 23 -34.72 9.38 6.88
C ASN A 23 -33.52 8.44 7.18
N ALA A 24 -32.31 8.91 6.88
CA ALA A 24 -31.07 8.14 6.99
C ALA A 24 -30.14 8.75 8.04
N LEU A 25 -29.34 7.90 8.69
CA LEU A 25 -28.27 8.35 9.58
C LEU A 25 -27.11 8.95 8.77
N TYR A 26 -26.50 10.00 9.30
CA TYR A 26 -25.30 10.57 8.70
C TYR A 26 -24.14 9.57 8.77
N GLN A 27 -23.51 9.33 7.62
CA GLN A 27 -22.31 8.50 7.53
C GLN A 27 -21.09 9.40 7.64
N VAL A 28 -20.21 9.10 8.61
CA VAL A 28 -18.96 9.83 8.79
C VAL A 28 -18.11 9.64 7.54
N THR A 29 -17.80 10.75 6.87
CA THR A 29 -16.86 10.76 5.75
C THR A 29 -15.45 11.04 6.24
N ARG A 30 -14.44 10.62 5.47
CA ARG A 30 -13.05 10.96 5.72
C ARG A 30 -12.37 11.37 4.44
N VAL A 31 -11.41 12.27 4.55
CA VAL A 31 -10.59 12.74 3.42
C VAL A 31 -9.11 12.57 3.75
N LEU A 32 -8.31 12.21 2.75
CA LEU A 32 -6.88 12.16 2.91
C LEU A 32 -6.31 13.59 2.84
N ILE A 33 -5.59 13.98 3.88
CA ILE A 33 -4.90 15.27 3.95
C ILE A 33 -3.40 15.05 4.02
N GLU A 34 -2.66 16.07 3.60
CA GLU A 34 -1.21 16.11 3.73
C GLU A 34 -0.83 17.16 4.78
N ILE A 35 -0.19 16.72 5.86
CA ILE A 35 0.22 17.56 6.98
C ILE A 35 1.73 17.65 7.05
N ARG A 36 2.23 18.76 7.61
CA ARG A 36 3.64 18.85 8.00
C ARG A 36 3.89 17.83 9.09
N ASP A 37 4.91 17.00 8.88
CA ASP A 37 5.31 16.06 9.90
C ASP A 37 6.08 16.82 10.98
N ILE A 38 5.81 16.49 12.24
CA ILE A 38 6.55 17.03 13.39
C ILE A 38 7.94 16.40 13.43
N TYR A 39 8.05 15.15 12.96
CA TYR A 39 9.29 14.39 12.94
C TYR A 39 9.86 14.26 11.53
N PRO A 40 11.20 14.17 11.39
CA PRO A 40 11.81 13.89 10.11
C PRO A 40 11.33 12.52 9.57
N PRO A 41 11.24 12.34 8.24
CA PRO A 41 10.94 11.04 7.66
C PRO A 41 11.88 9.95 8.19
N PRO A 42 11.39 8.72 8.42
CA PRO A 42 12.24 7.60 8.75
C PRO A 42 13.37 7.47 7.72
N VAL A 43 14.61 7.48 8.18
CA VAL A 43 15.77 7.30 7.31
C VAL A 43 15.77 5.85 6.82
N LEU A 44 15.91 5.66 5.52
CA LEU A 44 16.09 4.34 4.94
C LEU A 44 17.46 3.81 5.34
N ASP A 45 17.48 2.75 6.15
CA ASP A 45 18.69 1.98 6.39
C ASP A 45 18.99 1.14 5.13
N PHE A 46 20.02 1.53 4.39
CA PHE A 46 20.42 0.81 3.18
C PHE A 46 20.96 -0.60 3.47
N GLN A 47 21.34 -0.92 4.71
CA GLN A 47 21.76 -2.27 5.09
C GLN A 47 20.57 -3.20 5.30
N ASN A 48 19.44 -2.66 5.78
CA ASN A 48 18.20 -3.39 6.00
C ASN A 48 16.98 -2.52 5.62
N PRO A 49 16.74 -2.29 4.32
CA PRO A 49 15.72 -1.34 3.87
C PRO A 49 14.29 -1.89 4.00
N TRP A 50 14.13 -3.16 4.34
CA TRP A 50 12.85 -3.89 4.40
C TRP A 50 11.99 -3.42 5.59
N GLN A 51 11.36 -2.26 5.44
CA GLN A 51 10.46 -1.68 6.44
C GLN A 51 9.18 -2.51 6.60
N ILE A 52 8.75 -3.18 5.53
CA ILE A 52 7.60 -4.07 5.53
C ILE A 52 8.14 -5.49 5.39
N LYS A 53 8.15 -6.25 6.47
CA LYS A 53 8.50 -7.68 6.47
C LYS A 53 7.26 -8.48 6.80
N LYS A 54 7.02 -9.55 6.06
CA LYS A 54 5.94 -10.47 6.40
C LYS A 54 6.16 -11.87 5.88
N THR A 55 5.44 -12.79 6.51
CA THR A 55 5.25 -14.16 6.07
C THR A 55 4.02 -14.23 5.16
N LEU A 56 4.14 -14.92 4.03
CA LEU A 56 3.06 -15.08 3.06
C LEU A 56 2.01 -16.07 3.57
N THR A 57 0.75 -15.67 3.47
CA THR A 57 -0.40 -16.51 3.82
C THR A 57 -0.97 -17.26 2.62
N HIS A 58 -1.79 -18.30 2.87
CA HIS A 58 -2.55 -19.00 1.82
C HIS A 58 -3.33 -18.07 0.90
N TYR A 59 -3.95 -17.02 1.46
CA TYR A 59 -4.70 -16.04 0.68
C TYR A 59 -3.81 -15.35 -0.36
N GLU A 60 -2.62 -14.91 0.05
CA GLU A 60 -1.72 -14.11 -0.78
C GLU A 60 -1.11 -14.94 -1.89
N VAL A 61 -0.75 -16.19 -1.59
CA VAL A 61 -0.21 -17.13 -2.58
C VAL A 61 -1.29 -17.48 -3.61
N ASN A 62 -2.50 -17.82 -3.16
CA ASN A 62 -3.59 -18.21 -4.06
C ASN A 62 -4.07 -17.06 -4.94
N THR A 63 -4.02 -15.82 -4.45
CA THR A 63 -4.50 -14.64 -5.18
C THR A 63 -3.39 -13.87 -5.88
N CYS A 64 -2.12 -14.18 -5.60
CA CYS A 64 -0.93 -13.43 -6.02
C CYS A 64 -0.97 -11.94 -5.62
N LYS A 65 -1.56 -11.66 -4.45
CA LYS A 65 -1.78 -10.32 -3.91
C LYS A 65 -1.17 -10.23 -2.53
N ILE A 66 -0.14 -9.40 -2.37
CA ILE A 66 0.51 -9.20 -1.07
C ILE A 66 -0.28 -8.18 -0.28
N ARG A 67 -0.78 -8.54 0.90
CA ARG A 67 -1.50 -7.63 1.80
C ARG A 67 -0.52 -6.79 2.61
N ILE A 68 -0.70 -5.47 2.55
CA ILE A 68 0.04 -4.44 3.28
C ILE A 68 -0.92 -3.82 4.29
N SER A 69 -0.51 -3.73 5.56
CA SER A 69 -1.37 -3.16 6.58
C SER A 69 -1.63 -1.66 6.33
N PHE A 70 -2.74 -1.14 6.84
CA PHE A 70 -3.01 0.29 6.85
C PHE A 70 -1.81 1.11 7.36
N SER A 71 -1.23 0.68 8.48
CA SER A 71 -0.10 1.37 9.12
C SER A 71 1.13 1.39 8.23
N ASP A 72 1.50 0.24 7.66
CA ASP A 72 2.67 0.11 6.79
C ASP A 72 2.51 0.94 5.52
N MET A 73 1.33 0.91 4.92
CA MET A 73 1.05 1.69 3.72
C MET A 73 1.18 3.19 4.02
N PHE A 74 0.60 3.68 5.11
CA PHE A 74 0.64 5.10 5.45
C PHE A 74 2.04 5.59 5.79
N GLU A 75 2.76 4.82 6.60
CA GLU A 75 4.04 5.24 7.15
C GLU A 75 5.19 5.05 6.15
N HIS A 76 5.19 3.95 5.40
CA HIS A 76 6.32 3.56 4.54
C HIS A 76 6.10 3.79 3.05
N VAL A 77 4.85 3.96 2.60
CA VAL A 77 4.54 4.15 1.16
C VAL A 77 3.91 5.52 0.89
N PHE A 78 2.71 5.78 1.42
CA PHE A 78 1.97 7.01 1.17
C PHE A 78 2.71 8.26 1.64
N ARG A 79 3.55 8.15 2.67
CA ARG A 79 4.46 9.22 3.08
C ARG A 79 5.21 9.84 1.89
N TYR A 80 5.66 9.00 0.95
CA TYR A 80 6.45 9.40 -0.22
C TYR A 80 5.63 9.61 -1.49
N TRP A 81 4.41 9.06 -1.56
CA TRP A 81 3.52 9.30 -2.70
C TRP A 81 3.02 10.74 -2.71
N ASN A 82 2.70 11.26 -3.89
CA ASN A 82 1.96 12.51 -3.95
C ASN A 82 0.50 12.30 -3.50
N LEU A 83 -0.14 13.39 -3.06
CA LEU A 83 -1.50 13.34 -2.52
C LEU A 83 -2.53 12.81 -3.53
N CYS A 84 -2.35 13.08 -4.83
CA CYS A 84 -3.24 12.60 -5.89
C CYS A 84 -3.21 11.08 -6.03
N MET A 85 -2.02 10.48 -6.10
CA MET A 85 -1.85 9.03 -6.19
C MET A 85 -2.44 8.31 -4.98
N ALA A 86 -2.15 8.81 -3.76
CA ALA A 86 -2.66 8.22 -2.53
C ALA A 86 -4.20 8.32 -2.46
N ASN A 87 -4.78 9.47 -2.85
CA ASN A 87 -6.23 9.65 -2.92
C ASN A 87 -6.89 8.65 -3.88
N ASN A 88 -6.30 8.41 -5.05
CA ASN A 88 -6.88 7.44 -5.99
C ASN A 88 -7.02 6.05 -5.35
N VAL A 89 -6.00 5.59 -4.61
CA VAL A 89 -6.06 4.30 -3.91
C VAL A 89 -7.13 4.31 -2.82
N VAL A 90 -7.18 5.38 -2.01
CA VAL A 90 -8.16 5.54 -0.92
C VAL A 90 -9.61 5.57 -1.44
N LEU A 91 -9.83 6.11 -2.64
CA LEU A 91 -11.13 6.11 -3.32
C LEU A 91 -11.48 4.73 -3.92
N GLY A 92 -10.64 3.72 -3.72
CA GLY A 92 -10.84 2.36 -4.21
C GLY A 92 -10.38 2.15 -5.65
N HIS A 93 -9.71 3.13 -6.27
CA HIS A 93 -9.14 2.94 -7.60
C HIS A 93 -7.82 2.15 -7.52
N LYS A 94 -7.57 1.36 -8.56
CA LYS A 94 -6.27 0.72 -8.75
C LYS A 94 -5.27 1.75 -9.23
N VAL A 95 -4.11 1.80 -8.58
CA VAL A 95 -2.97 2.62 -9.02
C VAL A 95 -1.86 1.70 -9.47
N ASN A 96 -1.51 1.78 -10.75
CA ASN A 96 -0.40 1.01 -11.30
C ASN A 96 0.93 1.48 -10.70
N VAL A 97 1.77 0.52 -10.35
CA VAL A 97 3.08 0.77 -9.73
C VAL A 97 4.15 -0.05 -10.44
N ILE A 98 5.41 0.30 -10.20
CA ILE A 98 6.55 -0.48 -10.66
C ILE A 98 7.08 -1.27 -9.48
N LEU A 99 7.34 -2.55 -9.67
CA LEU A 99 7.94 -3.44 -8.68
C LEU A 99 9.27 -3.96 -9.19
N TRP A 100 10.31 -3.81 -8.39
CA TRP A 100 11.62 -4.40 -8.61
C TRP A 100 11.80 -5.58 -7.67
N ASP A 101 12.03 -6.76 -8.23
CA ASP A 101 12.53 -7.91 -7.49
C ASP A 101 14.05 -7.87 -7.47
N VAL A 102 14.60 -7.74 -6.28
CA VAL A 102 16.03 -7.68 -5.99
C VAL A 102 16.47 -8.88 -5.14
N THR A 103 15.73 -9.99 -5.22
CA THR A 103 16.09 -11.26 -4.59
C THR A 103 17.46 -11.74 -5.08
N ASP A 104 17.65 -11.76 -6.39
CA ASP A 104 18.96 -11.90 -7.02
C ASP A 104 19.59 -10.51 -7.21
N HIS A 105 20.64 -10.21 -6.44
CA HIS A 105 21.33 -8.92 -6.51
C HIS A 105 22.09 -8.73 -7.83
N HIS A 106 22.42 -9.82 -8.54
CA HIS A 106 23.15 -9.74 -9.80
C HIS A 106 22.22 -9.53 -11.00
N ASN A 107 20.96 -9.95 -10.89
CA ASN A 107 19.99 -9.85 -11.98
C ASN A 107 18.61 -9.42 -11.45
N PRO A 108 18.47 -8.16 -10.98
CA PRO A 108 17.20 -7.65 -10.50
C PRO A 108 16.18 -7.60 -11.64
N LYS A 109 14.95 -8.05 -11.37
CA LYS A 109 13.88 -8.11 -12.36
C LYS A 109 12.86 -7.01 -12.12
N ARG A 110 12.51 -6.27 -13.18
CA ARG A 110 11.51 -5.20 -13.12
C ARG A 110 10.16 -5.67 -13.67
N TYR A 111 9.12 -5.54 -12.86
CA TYR A 111 7.73 -5.74 -13.25
C TYR A 111 7.05 -4.39 -13.43
N ARG A 112 6.54 -4.14 -14.65
CA ARG A 112 5.84 -2.91 -15.03
C ARG A 112 4.82 -3.23 -16.11
N ASN A 113 3.60 -3.55 -15.70
CA ASN A 113 2.45 -3.72 -16.58
C ASN A 113 1.15 -3.41 -15.81
N GLU A 114 -0.01 -3.55 -16.46
CA GLU A 114 -1.32 -3.26 -15.86
C GLU A 114 -1.70 -4.22 -14.72
N ASN A 115 -0.99 -5.34 -14.59
CA ASN A 115 -1.20 -6.33 -13.52
C ASN A 115 -0.35 -6.04 -12.27
N VAL A 116 0.44 -4.96 -12.27
CA VAL A 116 1.22 -4.50 -11.11
C VAL A 116 0.60 -3.23 -10.54
N TYR A 117 -0.17 -3.36 -9.48
CA TYR A 117 -0.96 -2.25 -8.94
C TYR A 117 -1.17 -2.37 -7.43
N VAL A 118 -1.55 -1.24 -6.83
CA VAL A 118 -2.04 -1.13 -5.45
C VAL A 118 -3.53 -0.82 -5.45
N GLU A 119 -4.29 -1.50 -4.59
CA GLU A 119 -5.70 -1.20 -4.29
C GLU A 119 -5.97 -1.25 -2.79
N MET A 120 -6.97 -0.50 -2.32
CA MET A 120 -7.47 -0.56 -0.95
C MET A 120 -8.53 -1.67 -0.82
N LEU A 121 -8.49 -2.41 0.28
CA LEU A 121 -9.47 -3.41 0.67
C LEU A 121 -10.59 -2.78 1.52
N PRO A 122 -11.76 -3.45 1.64
CA PRO A 122 -12.87 -2.96 2.46
C PRO A 122 -12.57 -2.78 3.96
N ASN A 123 -11.48 -3.39 4.45
CA ASN A 123 -11.02 -3.29 5.83
C ASN A 123 -9.89 -2.28 6.01
N ASP A 124 -9.71 -1.36 5.05
CA ASP A 124 -8.70 -0.30 5.02
C ASP A 124 -7.24 -0.75 4.87
N ASP A 125 -6.98 -2.04 4.77
CA ASP A 125 -5.69 -2.55 4.35
C ASP A 125 -5.52 -2.40 2.85
N TYR A 126 -4.30 -2.60 2.39
CA TYR A 126 -3.93 -2.45 0.99
C TYR A 126 -3.43 -3.77 0.46
N ILE A 127 -3.48 -3.92 -0.86
CA ILE A 127 -2.76 -5.00 -1.51
C ILE A 127 -1.81 -4.46 -2.57
N LEU A 128 -0.74 -5.21 -2.80
CA LEU A 128 0.16 -5.08 -3.93
C LEU A 128 0.01 -6.33 -4.79
N CYS A 129 -0.56 -6.17 -5.98
CA CYS A 129 -0.75 -7.26 -6.93
C CYS A 129 0.47 -7.37 -7.84
N CYS A 130 0.99 -8.59 -8.04
CA CYS A 130 2.00 -8.87 -9.06
C CYS A 130 2.05 -10.37 -9.36
N MET A 131 1.24 -10.85 -10.30
CA MET A 131 1.14 -12.29 -10.59
C MET A 131 2.45 -12.91 -11.13
N GLU A 132 3.18 -12.15 -11.95
CA GLU A 132 4.43 -12.62 -12.56
C GLU A 132 5.49 -12.89 -11.48
N LEU A 133 5.59 -12.03 -10.46
CA LEU A 133 6.50 -12.22 -9.33
C LEU A 133 6.28 -13.56 -8.62
N PHE A 134 5.02 -13.90 -8.30
CA PHE A 134 4.70 -15.18 -7.64
C PHE A 134 5.09 -16.38 -8.50
N LYS A 135 4.85 -16.32 -9.81
CA LYS A 135 5.22 -17.38 -10.76
C LYS A 135 6.73 -17.53 -10.89
N ASP A 136 7.44 -16.42 -11.09
CA ASP A 136 8.87 -16.43 -11.39
C ASP A 136 9.71 -16.89 -10.20
N LEU A 137 9.32 -16.48 -8.99
CA LEU A 137 10.01 -16.90 -7.77
C LEU A 137 9.47 -18.20 -7.18
N GLY A 138 8.33 -18.70 -7.67
CA GLY A 138 7.62 -19.84 -7.09
C GLY A 138 7.37 -19.61 -5.59
N LEU A 139 6.73 -18.50 -5.26
CA LEU A 139 6.44 -18.10 -3.88
C LEU A 139 5.38 -19.03 -3.28
N ASN A 140 5.64 -19.50 -2.07
CA ASN A 140 4.80 -20.43 -1.32
C ASN A 140 4.30 -19.83 -0.02
N VAL A 141 3.39 -20.57 0.62
CA VAL A 141 2.91 -20.23 1.97
C VAL A 141 4.10 -20.34 2.92
N ASP A 142 4.12 -19.47 3.92
CA ASP A 142 5.18 -19.37 4.92
C ASP A 142 6.53 -18.83 4.42
N ASP A 143 6.66 -18.45 3.13
CA ASP A 143 7.81 -17.68 2.65
C ASP A 143 7.85 -16.30 3.33
N GLU A 144 9.04 -15.85 3.73
CA GLU A 144 9.24 -14.50 4.27
C GLU A 144 9.71 -13.55 3.19
N ILE A 145 9.00 -12.43 3.05
CA ILE A 145 9.31 -11.39 2.07
C ILE A 145 9.62 -10.06 2.75
N GLY A 146 10.45 -9.28 2.07
CA GLY A 146 10.78 -7.90 2.41
C GLY A 146 10.26 -6.98 1.31
N LEU A 147 9.64 -5.89 1.74
CA LEU A 147 9.13 -4.83 0.89
C LEU A 147 9.57 -3.47 1.43
N TYR A 148 9.89 -2.56 0.52
CA TYR A 148 9.97 -1.13 0.81
C TYR A 148 9.67 -0.30 -0.43
N TRP A 149 9.34 0.97 -0.21
CA TRP A 149 9.20 1.94 -1.30
C TRP A 149 10.52 2.71 -1.46
N ASP A 150 11.14 2.68 -2.65
CA ASP A 150 12.27 3.56 -2.94
C ASP A 150 11.75 4.92 -3.42
N PRO A 151 11.88 6.00 -2.61
CA PRO A 151 11.40 7.33 -3.00
C PRO A 151 12.19 7.94 -4.16
N ARG A 152 13.43 7.50 -4.42
CA ARG A 152 14.27 8.04 -5.50
C ARG A 152 13.83 7.50 -6.86
N ALA A 153 13.47 6.22 -6.89
CA ALA A 153 13.02 5.54 -8.10
C ALA A 153 11.48 5.58 -8.28
N SER A 154 10.74 5.91 -7.22
CA SER A 154 9.27 5.83 -7.18
C SER A 154 8.77 4.42 -7.53
N THR A 155 9.37 3.41 -6.88
CA THR A 155 9.08 1.99 -7.14
C THR A 155 9.02 1.20 -5.84
N PHE A 156 8.21 0.14 -5.82
CA PHE A 156 8.36 -0.92 -4.82
C PHE A 156 9.62 -1.73 -5.08
N GLN A 157 10.27 -2.11 -4.00
CA GLN A 157 11.43 -2.99 -3.97
C GLN A 157 11.05 -4.22 -3.16
N PHE A 158 11.23 -5.39 -3.75
CA PHE A 158 10.84 -6.68 -3.22
C PHE A 158 12.05 -7.58 -3.07
N LYS A 159 12.09 -8.37 -2.01
CA LYS A 159 13.06 -9.43 -1.81
C LYS A 159 12.44 -10.63 -1.10
N LEU A 160 12.67 -11.83 -1.60
CA LEU A 160 12.46 -13.06 -0.83
C LEU A 160 13.57 -13.17 0.21
N LEU A 161 13.21 -13.10 1.49
CA LEU A 161 14.15 -13.11 2.62
C LEU A 161 14.43 -14.53 3.10
N CYS A 162 13.38 -15.34 3.18
CA CYS A 162 13.47 -16.76 3.55
C CYS A 162 12.52 -17.55 2.66
N LYS A 163 13.00 -18.66 2.10
CA LYS A 163 12.19 -19.59 1.32
C LYS A 163 11.91 -20.83 2.14
N THR A 164 10.63 -21.15 2.28
CA THR A 164 10.18 -22.36 2.98
C THR A 164 10.15 -23.52 1.97
N LEU A 165 10.70 -24.66 2.38
CA LEU A 165 10.92 -25.86 1.55
C LEU A 165 9.64 -26.69 1.38
#